data_AF-A0A354C6I1-F1
#
_entry.id   AF-A0A354C6I1-F1
#
_cell.length_a   1.000
_cell.length_b   1.000
_cell.length_c   1.000
_cell.angle_alpha   90.00
_cell.angle_beta   90.00
_cell.angle_gamma   90.00
#
_symmetry.space_group_name_H-M   'P 1'
#
loop_
_entity.id
_entity.type
_entity.pdbx_description
1 polymer ?
#
loop_
_entity_poly.entity_id
_entity_poly.type
_entity_poly.pdbx_seq_one_letter_code
_entity_poly.pdbx_strand_id
1 'polypeptide(L)'
;CGKLMERAEKLLEKEMWGNAYVWLHKVEALNPSYPELFQKMLETKDNINKRIKKSIAVFDFGSPSSNKDAGKIAANKLIAFLHKKASGDLRIIERENLQSILREMQLGQTGIVDIKSVQTAKMRGIDTFIMGDVLHFMTKFIDNPTTSQIKVLVDEEEIRNPEFSDWLLTHRNPSEEELKNAPPRTIKKKNYQFIPHKQGTAKINAMIELSYKLVDTATGENIFTNTISGKLVKESRYQDAVPSANVPSIRLELPTETEVLDELTNAKISEMGQSVLKQYQSLEVEYYNQGEQQRQRRRNYDLAIERYTDAIFDEKLKGISTTISQKAQELIDKLVQHK
;
A
#
# COMPACT_ATOMS: atom_id res chain seq x y z
N CYS A 1 20.69 21.54 44.32
CA CYS A 1 21.14 20.60 43.28
C CYS A 1 21.29 19.16 43.80
N GLY A 2 22.09 18.88 44.84
CA GLY A 2 22.34 17.50 45.31
C GLY A 2 21.09 16.64 45.61
N LYS A 3 20.10 17.18 46.34
CA LYS A 3 18.83 16.46 46.62
C LYS A 3 18.00 16.12 45.39
N LEU A 4 18.06 16.94 44.34
CA LEU A 4 17.35 16.70 43.07
C LEU A 4 18.05 15.61 42.27
N MET A 5 19.38 15.61 42.28
CA MET A 5 20.19 14.56 41.66
C MET A 5 19.96 13.21 42.34
N GLU A 6 20.01 13.16 43.68
CA GLU A 6 19.75 11.92 44.44
C GLU A 6 18.34 11.35 44.13
N ARG A 7 17.35 12.23 43.94
CA ARG A 7 16.01 11.82 43.54
C ARG A 7 15.97 11.25 42.13
N ALA A 8 16.66 11.87 41.18
CA ALA A 8 16.78 11.36 39.83
C ALA A 8 17.46 9.98 39.83
N GLU A 9 18.54 9.81 40.58
CA GLU A 9 19.27 8.54 40.71
C GLU A 9 18.39 7.41 41.27
N LYS A 10 17.61 7.69 42.33
CA LYS A 10 16.63 6.72 42.86
C LYS A 10 15.55 6.31 41.84
N LEU A 11 15.24 7.17 40.87
CA LEU A 11 14.29 6.86 39.80
C LEU A 11 14.96 6.09 38.66
N LEU A 12 16.23 6.37 38.36
CA LEU A 12 17.04 5.60 37.41
C LEU A 12 17.22 4.15 37.90
N GLU A 13 17.51 3.96 39.19
CA GLU A 13 17.60 2.62 39.82
C GLU A 13 16.30 1.82 39.70
N LYS A 14 15.15 2.51 39.61
CA LYS A 14 13.81 1.91 39.43
C LYS A 14 13.40 1.79 37.97
N GLU A 15 14.29 2.07 37.02
CA GLU A 15 14.02 2.10 35.58
C GLU A 15 12.88 3.07 35.18
N MET A 16 12.63 4.09 36.00
CA MET A 16 11.65 5.16 35.74
C MET A 16 12.31 6.29 34.96
N TRP A 17 12.76 5.98 33.75
CA TRP A 17 13.59 6.84 32.91
C TRP A 17 12.92 8.18 32.61
N GLY A 18 11.63 8.20 32.28
CA GLY A 18 10.89 9.42 31.94
C GLY A 18 10.81 10.39 33.12
N ASN A 19 10.44 9.89 34.30
CA ASN A 19 10.40 10.69 35.52
C ASN A 19 11.81 11.14 35.93
N ALA A 20 12.81 10.25 35.89
CA ALA A 20 14.20 10.61 36.15
C ALA A 20 14.67 11.74 35.22
N TYR A 21 14.35 11.66 33.93
CA TYR A 21 14.69 12.69 32.94
C TYR A 21 14.12 14.07 33.29
N VAL A 22 12.88 14.13 33.80
CA VAL A 22 12.27 15.39 34.27
C VAL A 22 13.07 15.99 35.43
N TRP A 23 13.52 15.17 36.38
CA TRP A 23 14.33 15.66 37.50
C TRP A 23 15.75 16.07 37.07
N LEU A 24 16.36 15.33 36.13
CA LEU A 24 17.65 15.71 35.55
C LEU A 24 17.57 17.06 34.83
N HIS A 25 16.50 17.32 34.09
CA HIS A 25 16.22 18.64 33.48
C HIS A 25 16.16 19.77 34.51
N LYS A 26 15.58 19.53 35.68
CA LYS A 26 15.60 20.50 36.79
C LYS A 26 16.99 20.72 37.36
N VAL A 27 17.84 19.69 37.40
CA VAL A 27 19.24 19.83 37.82
C VAL A 27 20.00 20.67 36.79
N GLU A 28 19.81 20.40 35.49
CA GLU A 28 20.42 21.16 34.39
C GLU A 28 20.05 22.64 34.46
N ALA A 29 18.77 22.96 34.67
CA ALA A 29 18.30 24.34 34.79
C ALA A 29 18.93 25.11 35.97
N LEU A 30 19.40 24.42 37.01
CA LEU A 30 20.01 25.03 38.20
C LEU A 30 21.55 25.02 38.14
N ASN A 31 22.14 23.96 37.62
CA ASN A 31 23.58 23.81 37.45
C ASN A 31 23.89 22.93 36.22
N PRO A 32 24.11 23.54 35.04
CA PRO A 32 24.46 22.81 33.83
C PRO A 32 25.79 22.05 33.91
N SER A 33 26.71 22.49 34.78
CA SER A 33 28.03 21.88 34.95
C SER A 33 28.07 20.87 36.10
N TYR A 34 26.91 20.35 36.53
CA TYR A 34 26.86 19.32 37.56
C TYR A 34 27.58 18.05 37.06
N PRO A 35 28.46 17.41 37.87
CA PRO A 35 29.21 16.24 37.46
C PRO A 35 28.33 15.12 36.90
N GLU A 36 28.77 14.50 35.80
CA GLU A 36 28.09 13.37 35.12
C GLU A 36 26.69 13.64 34.57
N LEU A 37 26.13 14.84 34.75
CA LEU A 37 24.75 15.17 34.36
C LEU A 37 24.49 14.92 32.88
N PHE A 38 25.38 15.40 32.02
CA PHE A 38 25.25 15.26 30.56
C PHE A 38 25.17 13.79 30.14
N GLN A 39 26.07 12.94 30.68
CA GLN A 39 26.10 11.52 30.38
C GLN A 39 24.81 10.84 30.84
N LYS A 40 24.38 11.07 32.09
CA LYS A 40 23.14 10.49 32.63
C LYS A 40 21.91 10.93 31.85
N MET A 41 21.85 12.18 31.41
CA MET A 41 20.75 12.67 30.56
C MET A 41 20.72 11.98 29.20
N LEU A 42 21.87 11.81 28.55
CA LEU A 42 21.97 11.12 27.27
C LEU A 42 21.54 9.64 27.38
N GLU A 43 22.08 8.92 28.37
CA GLU A 43 21.73 7.53 28.63
C GLU A 43 20.23 7.36 28.94
N THR A 44 19.68 8.24 29.78
CA THR A 44 18.25 8.23 30.12
C THR A 44 17.40 8.48 28.87
N LYS A 45 17.78 9.46 28.04
CA LYS A 45 17.11 9.76 26.77
C LYS A 45 17.12 8.56 25.84
N ASP A 46 18.24 7.86 25.73
CA ASP A 46 18.37 6.66 24.90
C ASP A 46 17.51 5.51 25.40
N ASN A 47 17.42 5.32 26.72
CA ASN A 47 16.55 4.30 27.32
C ASN A 47 15.06 4.61 27.08
N ILE A 48 14.65 5.88 27.21
CA ILE A 48 13.29 6.32 26.86
C ILE A 48 13.01 6.02 25.38
N ASN A 49 13.91 6.44 24.48
CA ASN A 49 13.76 6.20 23.04
C ASN A 49 13.66 4.70 22.71
N LYS A 50 14.48 3.85 23.33
CA LYS A 50 14.45 2.40 23.12
C LYS A 50 13.12 1.78 23.57
N ARG A 51 12.53 2.29 24.66
CA ARG A 51 11.25 1.78 25.20
C ARG A 51 10.05 2.19 24.36
N ILE A 52 10.05 3.43 23.84
CA ILE A 52 8.92 3.97 23.08
C ILE A 52 8.92 3.43 21.65
N LYS A 53 10.10 3.24 21.05
CA LYS A 53 10.21 2.72 19.69
C LYS A 53 9.59 1.34 19.56
N LYS A 54 8.46 1.26 18.83
CA LYS A 54 7.74 0.02 18.58
C LYS A 54 8.40 -0.77 17.47
N SER A 55 8.65 -2.04 17.73
CA SER A 55 9.33 -2.94 16.81
C SER A 55 8.32 -3.82 16.09
N ILE A 56 8.29 -3.74 14.76
CA ILE A 56 7.36 -4.48 13.91
C ILE A 56 8.16 -5.46 13.06
N ALA A 57 7.77 -6.73 13.07
CA ALA A 57 8.32 -7.73 12.17
C ALA A 57 7.28 -8.22 11.17
N VAL A 58 7.69 -8.37 9.91
CA VAL A 58 6.85 -8.86 8.82
C VAL A 58 7.27 -10.29 8.47
N PHE A 59 6.33 -11.23 8.54
CA PHE A 59 6.54 -12.61 8.10
C PHE A 59 6.28 -12.77 6.60
N ASP A 60 6.83 -13.84 6.02
CA ASP A 60 6.45 -14.27 4.67
C ASP A 60 4.95 -14.55 4.64
N PHE A 61 4.26 -14.02 3.63
CA PHE A 61 2.84 -14.32 3.48
C PHE A 61 2.65 -15.68 2.83
N GLY A 62 1.56 -16.36 3.17
CA GLY A 62 1.12 -17.54 2.42
C GLY A 62 0.88 -17.17 0.96
N SER A 63 1.17 -18.11 0.07
CA SER A 63 1.04 -17.92 -1.37
C SER A 63 -0.02 -18.87 -1.93
N PRO A 64 -0.84 -18.43 -2.90
CA PRO A 64 -1.84 -19.28 -3.51
C PRO A 64 -1.15 -20.34 -4.37
N SER A 65 -1.83 -21.45 -4.63
CA SER A 65 -1.31 -22.53 -5.47
C SER A 65 -0.99 -22.07 -6.90
N SER A 66 -1.69 -21.04 -7.40
CA SER A 66 -1.49 -20.45 -8.72
C SER A 66 -0.16 -19.69 -8.86
N ASN A 67 0.41 -19.17 -7.76
CA ASN A 67 1.65 -18.41 -7.79
C ASN A 67 2.41 -18.57 -6.47
N LYS A 68 3.47 -19.37 -6.48
CA LYS A 68 4.25 -19.75 -5.28
C LYS A 68 5.07 -18.61 -4.67
N ASP A 69 5.29 -17.53 -5.42
CA ASP A 69 6.12 -16.40 -4.98
C ASP A 69 5.30 -15.18 -4.56
N ALA A 70 3.99 -15.18 -4.79
CA ALA A 70 3.12 -14.03 -4.54
C ALA A 70 3.20 -13.52 -3.10
N GLY A 71 3.24 -14.41 -2.11
CA GLY A 71 3.33 -14.03 -0.70
C GLY A 71 4.67 -13.42 -0.31
N LYS A 72 5.78 -13.93 -0.87
CA LYS A 72 7.11 -13.31 -0.68
C LYS A 72 7.18 -11.93 -1.33
N ILE A 73 6.62 -11.78 -2.53
CA ILE A 73 6.55 -10.51 -3.25
C ILE A 73 5.75 -9.49 -2.43
N ALA A 74 4.58 -9.89 -1.93
CA ALA A 74 3.73 -9.06 -1.08
C ALA A 74 4.46 -8.60 0.20
N ALA A 75 5.07 -9.54 0.94
CA ALA A 75 5.81 -9.25 2.17
C ALA A 75 7.00 -8.31 1.92
N ASN A 76 7.81 -8.56 0.89
CA ASN A 76 8.96 -7.72 0.56
C ASN A 76 8.56 -6.29 0.16
N LYS A 77 7.52 -6.15 -0.67
CA LYS A 77 6.99 -4.84 -1.05
C LYS A 77 6.42 -4.10 0.17
N LEU A 78 5.80 -4.81 1.11
CA LEU A 78 5.30 -4.23 2.34
C LEU A 78 6.45 -3.75 3.23
N ILE A 79 7.49 -4.56 3.44
CA ILE A 79 8.69 -4.16 4.19
C ILE A 79 9.28 -2.89 3.58
N ALA A 80 9.48 -2.86 2.26
CA ALA A 80 9.99 -1.69 1.55
C ALA A 80 9.09 -0.45 1.74
N PHE A 81 7.77 -0.64 1.70
CA PHE A 81 6.80 0.43 1.98
C PHE A 81 6.94 0.96 3.41
N LEU A 82 7.01 0.06 4.40
CA LEU A 82 7.13 0.41 5.82
C LEU A 82 8.45 1.14 6.09
N HIS A 83 9.60 0.68 5.58
CA HIS A 83 10.87 1.41 5.74
C HIS A 83 10.83 2.82 5.14
N LYS A 84 10.10 3.01 4.04
CA LYS A 84 9.99 4.31 3.36
C LYS A 84 9.01 5.26 4.02
N LYS A 85 7.97 4.75 4.68
CA LYS A 85 6.81 5.54 5.16
C LYS A 85 6.58 5.51 6.65
N ALA A 86 7.22 4.61 7.39
CA ALA A 86 7.14 4.57 8.84
C ALA A 86 7.82 5.80 9.44
N SER A 87 7.25 6.27 10.56
CA SER A 87 7.80 7.34 11.37
C SER A 87 8.93 6.83 12.28
N GLY A 88 9.71 7.75 12.86
CA GLY A 88 10.94 7.42 13.61
C GLY A 88 10.73 6.69 14.94
N ASP A 89 9.48 6.59 15.39
CA ASP A 89 8.98 5.79 16.52
C ASP A 89 8.80 4.30 16.17
N LEU A 90 8.93 3.91 14.90
CA LEU A 90 8.82 2.53 14.47
C LEU A 90 10.18 1.96 14.05
N ARG A 91 10.44 0.72 14.46
CA ARG A 91 11.57 -0.08 14.02
C ARG A 91 11.08 -1.29 13.24
N ILE A 92 11.36 -1.30 11.95
CA ILE A 92 11.00 -2.43 11.08
C ILE A 92 12.12 -3.48 11.13
N ILE A 93 11.76 -4.73 11.36
CA ILE A 93 12.68 -5.86 11.48
C ILE A 93 12.47 -6.81 10.30
N GLU A 94 13.56 -7.08 9.59
CA GLU A 94 13.58 -7.89 8.36
C GLU A 94 13.72 -9.40 8.62
N ARG A 95 13.40 -10.17 7.57
CA ARG A 95 13.28 -11.63 7.50
C ARG A 95 14.54 -12.42 7.86
N GLU A 96 15.73 -11.93 7.51
CA GLU A 96 16.99 -12.68 7.76
C GLU A 96 17.24 -12.88 9.25
N ASN A 97 16.80 -11.91 10.06
CA ASN A 97 16.84 -11.98 11.52
C ASN A 97 15.72 -12.85 12.12
N LEU A 98 14.67 -13.18 11.35
CA LEU A 98 13.56 -14.04 11.79
C LEU A 98 13.85 -15.54 11.63
N GLN A 99 14.67 -15.93 10.64
CA GLN A 99 15.02 -17.35 10.42
C GLN A 99 15.86 -17.94 11.57
N SER A 100 16.77 -17.15 12.15
CA SER A 100 17.46 -17.51 13.41
C SER A 100 16.48 -17.64 14.58
N ILE A 101 15.44 -16.81 14.64
CA ILE A 101 14.40 -16.83 15.68
C ILE A 101 13.47 -18.06 15.50
N LEU A 102 13.11 -18.42 14.27
CA LEU A 102 12.24 -19.56 13.95
C LEU A 102 12.95 -20.93 14.08
N ARG A 103 14.23 -21.05 13.72
CA ARG A 103 15.01 -22.29 13.96
C ARG A 103 15.14 -22.59 15.45
N GLU A 104 15.28 -21.56 16.29
CA GLU A 104 15.26 -21.72 17.74
C GLU A 104 13.87 -22.13 18.29
N MET A 105 12.76 -21.69 17.65
CA MET A 105 11.40 -22.17 17.98
C MET A 105 11.23 -23.68 17.75
N GLN A 106 11.81 -24.23 16.67
CA GLN A 106 11.73 -25.67 16.36
C GLN A 106 12.64 -26.51 17.27
N LEU A 107 13.80 -25.99 17.68
CA LEU A 107 14.73 -26.67 18.60
C LEU A 107 14.21 -26.76 20.05
N GLY A 108 13.25 -25.92 20.45
CA GLY A 108 12.58 -26.00 21.76
C GLY A 108 11.50 -27.08 21.87
N GLN A 109 11.13 -27.75 20.77
CA GLN A 109 10.11 -28.81 20.75
C GLN A 109 10.68 -30.22 21.01
N THR A 110 12.01 -30.38 21.03
CA THR A 110 12.67 -31.65 21.38
C THR A 110 12.87 -31.76 22.88
N GLY A 111 11.77 -31.94 23.62
CA GLY A 111 11.68 -32.67 24.89
C GLY A 111 12.64 -32.32 26.04
N ILE A 112 12.04 -31.83 27.13
CA ILE A 112 12.59 -31.66 28.49
C ILE A 112 13.37 -30.36 28.70
N VAL A 113 12.67 -29.22 28.78
CA VAL A 113 12.73 -28.22 29.88
C VAL A 113 11.47 -27.33 29.73
N ASP A 114 10.86 -26.95 30.85
CA ASP A 114 9.59 -26.23 31.04
C ASP A 114 9.26 -25.16 29.96
N ILE A 115 8.20 -25.41 29.18
CA ILE A 115 7.86 -24.70 27.92
C ILE A 115 7.34 -23.26 28.17
N LYS A 116 6.93 -22.93 29.39
CA LYS A 116 6.38 -21.59 29.71
C LYS A 116 7.43 -20.51 29.96
N SER A 117 8.67 -20.86 30.27
CA SER A 117 9.73 -19.89 30.62
C SER A 117 10.73 -19.62 29.50
N VAL A 118 10.84 -20.54 28.52
CA VAL A 118 11.77 -20.43 27.38
C VAL A 118 11.12 -19.75 26.16
N GLN A 119 9.79 -19.76 26.03
CA GLN A 119 9.06 -19.07 24.96
C GLN A 119 9.09 -17.53 25.07
N THR A 120 9.34 -16.98 26.26
CA THR A 120 9.19 -15.54 26.55
C THR A 120 10.52 -14.78 26.65
N ALA A 121 11.66 -15.48 26.74
CA ALA A 121 12.94 -14.86 27.12
C ALA A 121 13.77 -14.33 25.94
N LYS A 122 13.63 -14.89 24.72
CA LYS A 122 14.42 -14.52 23.53
C LYS A 122 13.66 -13.73 22.45
N MET A 123 12.34 -13.56 22.59
CA MET A 123 11.52 -12.67 21.74
C MET A 123 11.61 -11.18 22.14
N ARG A 124 12.47 -10.85 23.12
CA ARG A 124 12.69 -9.50 23.70
C ARG A 124 13.18 -8.52 22.64
N GLY A 125 12.26 -7.91 21.92
CA GLY A 125 12.57 -6.83 20.99
C GLY A 125 11.61 -6.65 19.82
N ILE A 126 10.59 -7.48 19.65
CA ILE A 126 9.53 -7.29 18.66
C ILE A 126 8.22 -7.09 19.43
N ASP A 127 7.51 -6.00 19.18
CA ASP A 127 6.21 -5.69 19.79
C ASP A 127 5.04 -6.23 18.95
N THR A 128 5.16 -6.25 17.62
CA THR A 128 4.07 -6.68 16.74
C THR A 128 4.56 -7.53 15.57
N PHE A 129 3.79 -8.58 15.27
CA PHE A 129 3.96 -9.38 14.07
C PHE A 129 2.91 -9.03 13.02
N ILE A 130 3.35 -8.93 11.77
CA ILE A 130 2.47 -8.86 10.60
C ILE A 130 2.52 -10.21 9.90
N MET A 131 1.37 -10.85 9.81
CA MET A 131 1.17 -12.13 9.13
C MET A 131 0.04 -11.99 8.11
N GLY A 132 0.08 -12.75 7.02
CA GLY A 132 -0.97 -12.70 6.02
C GLY A 132 -0.86 -13.81 4.99
N ASP A 133 -1.87 -13.87 4.13
CA ASP A 133 -2.02 -14.82 3.05
C ASP A 133 -2.48 -14.09 1.79
N VAL A 134 -1.84 -14.40 0.67
CA VAL A 134 -2.31 -13.99 -0.65
C VAL A 134 -3.31 -15.04 -1.13
N LEU A 135 -4.58 -14.64 -1.21
CA LEU A 135 -5.69 -15.54 -1.56
C LEU A 135 -5.84 -15.65 -3.08
N HIS A 136 -5.80 -14.51 -3.77
CA HIS A 136 -5.84 -14.43 -5.22
C HIS A 136 -4.65 -13.63 -5.74
N PHE A 137 -3.99 -14.14 -6.78
CA PHE A 137 -2.89 -13.47 -7.46
C PHE A 137 -2.82 -13.98 -8.89
N MET A 138 -3.56 -13.34 -9.80
CA MET A 138 -3.70 -13.83 -11.17
C MET A 138 -3.88 -12.71 -12.19
N THR A 139 -3.42 -12.98 -13.40
CA THR A 139 -3.67 -12.20 -14.60
C THR A 139 -4.28 -13.06 -15.69
N LYS A 140 -5.09 -12.45 -16.54
CA LYS A 140 -5.63 -13.08 -17.73
C LYS A 140 -5.71 -12.10 -18.89
N PHE A 141 -4.93 -12.36 -19.92
CA PHE A 141 -5.08 -11.77 -21.24
C PHE A 141 -6.28 -12.41 -21.97
N ILE A 142 -7.11 -11.56 -22.58
CA ILE A 142 -8.27 -11.95 -23.37
C ILE A 142 -8.24 -11.13 -24.66
N ASP A 143 -8.14 -11.80 -25.80
CA ASP A 143 -8.25 -11.16 -27.12
C ASP A 143 -9.54 -11.60 -27.81
N ASN A 144 -10.25 -10.63 -28.38
CA ASN A 144 -11.50 -10.84 -29.11
C ASN A 144 -11.33 -10.31 -30.55
N PRO A 145 -10.64 -11.05 -31.43
CA PRO A 145 -10.50 -10.68 -32.84
C PRO A 145 -11.83 -10.86 -33.58
N THR A 146 -12.15 -9.92 -34.44
CA THR A 146 -13.33 -9.95 -35.32
C THR A 146 -12.91 -9.61 -36.75
N THR A 147 -13.48 -10.29 -37.74
CA THR A 147 -13.32 -9.92 -39.14
C THR A 147 -14.52 -9.09 -39.55
N SER A 148 -14.30 -7.84 -39.95
CA SER A 148 -15.35 -6.97 -40.47
C SER A 148 -15.12 -6.67 -41.94
N GLN A 149 -16.20 -6.46 -42.69
CA GLN A 149 -16.14 -6.17 -44.12
C GLN A 149 -16.52 -4.73 -44.36
N ILE A 150 -15.70 -4.02 -45.14
CA ILE A 150 -16.01 -2.66 -45.60
C ILE A 150 -16.34 -2.68 -47.09
N LYS A 151 -17.44 -2.03 -47.46
CA LYS A 151 -17.89 -1.89 -48.85
C LYS A 151 -17.10 -0.78 -49.52
N VAL A 152 -16.30 -1.13 -50.52
CA VAL A 152 -15.45 -0.19 -51.26
C VAL A 152 -15.91 -0.12 -52.71
N LEU A 153 -16.02 1.10 -53.24
CA LEU A 153 -16.23 1.31 -54.67
C LEU A 153 -14.91 1.04 -55.38
N VAL A 154 -14.86 -0.01 -56.19
CA VAL A 154 -13.64 -0.45 -56.88
C VAL A 154 -13.60 0.05 -58.31
N ASP A 155 -14.76 0.05 -58.98
CA ASP A 155 -14.86 0.43 -60.38
C ASP A 155 -16.25 1.01 -60.73
N GLU A 156 -16.32 1.77 -61.81
CA GLU A 156 -17.55 2.25 -62.42
C GLU A 156 -17.61 1.78 -63.87
N GLU A 157 -18.49 0.82 -64.16
CA GLU A 157 -18.64 0.26 -65.50
C GLU A 157 -19.74 1.01 -66.25
N GLU A 158 -19.45 1.50 -67.45
CA GLU A 158 -20.46 2.09 -68.33
C GLU A 158 -21.26 0.97 -69.01
N ILE A 159 -22.48 0.75 -68.51
CA ILE A 159 -23.41 -0.21 -69.08
C ILE A 159 -24.47 0.51 -69.91
N ARG A 160 -25.01 -0.18 -70.91
CA ARG A 160 -26.15 0.33 -71.68
C ARG A 160 -27.33 0.58 -70.74
N ASN A 161 -27.95 1.76 -70.84
CA ASN A 161 -29.09 2.10 -70.01
C ASN A 161 -30.30 1.24 -70.40
N PRO A 162 -30.86 0.45 -69.47
CA PRO A 162 -32.09 -0.31 -69.72
C PRO A 162 -33.24 0.60 -70.13
N GLU A 163 -33.39 1.77 -69.49
CA GLU A 163 -34.48 2.72 -69.78
C GLU A 163 -34.38 3.32 -71.19
N PHE A 164 -33.15 3.57 -71.68
CA PHE A 164 -32.96 3.99 -73.08
C PHE A 164 -33.31 2.87 -74.07
N SER A 165 -33.04 1.63 -73.68
CA SER A 165 -33.35 0.45 -74.50
C SER A 165 -34.87 0.22 -74.54
N ASP A 166 -35.57 0.39 -73.41
CA ASP A 166 -37.04 0.32 -73.32
C ASP A 166 -37.72 1.49 -74.04
N TRP A 167 -37.14 2.69 -73.97
CA TRP A 167 -37.60 3.86 -74.71
C TRP A 167 -37.51 3.64 -76.24
N LEU A 168 -36.43 3.02 -76.73
CA LEU A 168 -36.29 2.66 -78.16
C LEU A 168 -37.34 1.63 -78.63
N LEU A 169 -37.86 0.80 -77.73
CA LEU A 169 -38.92 -0.17 -78.08
C LEU A 169 -40.27 0.51 -78.28
N THR A 170 -40.53 1.62 -77.57
CA THR A 170 -41.75 2.43 -77.68
C THR A 170 -41.66 3.50 -78.77
N HIS A 171 -40.46 3.99 -79.08
CA HIS A 171 -40.19 4.99 -80.11
C HIS A 171 -39.32 4.37 -81.21
N ARG A 172 -39.95 3.60 -82.10
CA ARG A 172 -39.24 2.77 -83.12
C ARG A 172 -38.50 3.58 -84.19
N ASN A 173 -38.79 4.87 -84.33
CA ASN A 173 -38.10 5.84 -85.19
C ASN A 173 -38.19 7.26 -84.58
N PRO A 174 -37.39 7.57 -83.55
CA PRO A 174 -37.48 8.84 -82.87
C PRO A 174 -36.91 9.98 -83.73
N SER A 175 -37.57 11.13 -83.71
CA SER A 175 -37.08 12.38 -84.31
C SER A 175 -35.90 12.96 -83.52
N GLU A 176 -35.15 13.89 -84.11
CA GLU A 176 -34.01 14.54 -83.43
C GLU A 176 -34.42 15.27 -82.14
N GLU A 177 -35.66 15.76 -82.06
CA GLU A 177 -36.19 16.40 -80.85
C GLU A 177 -36.54 15.39 -79.75
N GLU A 178 -37.05 14.21 -80.13
CA GLU A 178 -37.36 13.12 -79.21
C GLU A 178 -36.09 12.46 -78.66
N LEU A 179 -35.03 12.36 -79.48
CA LEU A 179 -33.71 11.90 -79.05
C LEU A 179 -33.05 12.83 -78.02
N LYS A 180 -33.30 14.13 -78.07
CA LYS A 180 -32.80 15.10 -77.07
C LYS A 180 -33.47 14.91 -75.71
N ASN A 181 -34.71 14.42 -75.69
CA ASN A 181 -35.47 14.16 -74.47
C ASN A 181 -35.36 12.68 -74.01
N ALA A 182 -34.61 11.85 -74.73
CA ALA A 182 -34.46 10.44 -74.41
C ALA A 182 -33.55 10.23 -73.18
N PRO A 183 -33.74 9.13 -72.43
CA PRO A 183 -32.81 8.72 -71.38
C PRO A 183 -31.38 8.57 -71.92
N PRO A 184 -30.33 8.79 -71.10
CA PRO A 184 -28.95 8.66 -71.57
C PRO A 184 -28.66 7.24 -72.06
N ARG A 185 -27.86 7.10 -73.12
CA ARG A 185 -27.58 5.80 -73.78
C ARG A 185 -26.85 4.82 -72.86
N THR A 186 -26.03 5.33 -71.94
CA THR A 186 -25.28 4.56 -70.95
C THR A 186 -25.53 5.11 -69.55
N ILE A 187 -25.43 4.22 -68.56
CA ILE A 187 -25.42 4.56 -67.13
C ILE A 187 -24.14 3.99 -66.50
N LYS A 188 -23.60 4.69 -65.52
CA LYS A 188 -22.46 4.22 -64.75
C LYS A 188 -22.95 3.27 -63.65
N LYS A 189 -22.65 1.98 -63.78
CA LYS A 189 -22.90 1.00 -62.74
C LYS A 189 -21.72 0.95 -61.78
N LYS A 190 -21.98 1.31 -60.53
CA LYS A 190 -20.99 1.26 -59.45
C LYS A 190 -20.75 -0.18 -59.01
N ASN A 191 -19.53 -0.66 -59.21
CA ASN A 191 -19.09 -1.99 -58.81
C ASN A 191 -18.42 -1.92 -57.44
N TYR A 192 -19.07 -2.50 -56.44
CA TYR A 192 -18.58 -2.53 -55.07
C TYR A 192 -17.97 -3.88 -54.72
N GLN A 193 -16.88 -3.87 -53.96
CA GLN A 193 -16.30 -5.06 -53.35
C GLN A 193 -16.31 -4.94 -51.83
N PHE A 194 -16.48 -6.07 -51.14
CA PHE A 194 -16.38 -6.15 -49.70
C PHE A 194 -14.97 -6.59 -49.32
N ILE A 195 -14.21 -5.67 -48.73
CA ILE A 195 -12.84 -5.95 -48.29
C ILE A 195 -12.90 -6.38 -46.81
N PRO A 196 -12.52 -7.63 -46.49
CA PRO A 196 -12.40 -8.04 -45.10
C PRO A 196 -11.17 -7.37 -44.46
N HIS A 197 -11.31 -6.91 -43.23
CA HIS A 197 -10.22 -6.43 -42.40
C HIS A 197 -10.39 -6.95 -40.98
N LYS A 198 -9.28 -7.17 -40.29
CA LYS A 198 -9.32 -7.60 -38.89
C LYS A 198 -9.42 -6.37 -38.00
N GLN A 199 -10.26 -6.47 -37.00
CA GLN A 199 -10.32 -5.53 -35.90
C GLN A 199 -10.66 -6.27 -34.62
N GLY A 200 -10.23 -5.77 -33.47
CA GLY A 200 -10.47 -6.46 -32.23
C GLY A 200 -10.26 -5.61 -31.01
N THR A 201 -10.59 -6.21 -29.88
CA THR A 201 -10.31 -5.64 -28.56
C THR A 201 -9.57 -6.67 -27.74
N ALA A 202 -8.42 -6.28 -27.21
CA ALA A 202 -7.67 -7.08 -26.27
C ALA A 202 -7.75 -6.44 -24.88
N LYS A 203 -7.82 -7.28 -23.85
CA LYS A 203 -7.94 -6.86 -22.45
C LYS A 203 -7.03 -7.70 -21.57
N ILE A 204 -6.40 -7.06 -20.59
CA ILE A 204 -5.70 -7.73 -19.49
C ILE A 204 -6.49 -7.50 -18.22
N ASN A 205 -6.90 -8.57 -17.56
CA ASN A 205 -7.55 -8.53 -16.26
C ASN A 205 -6.56 -9.03 -15.19
N ALA A 206 -6.21 -8.19 -14.23
CA ALA A 206 -5.46 -8.57 -13.04
C ALA A 206 -6.36 -8.56 -11.81
N MET A 207 -6.15 -9.52 -10.90
CA MET A 207 -6.85 -9.61 -9.63
C MET A 207 -5.87 -9.99 -8.53
N ILE A 208 -6.00 -9.29 -7.39
CA ILE A 208 -5.27 -9.58 -6.17
C ILE A 208 -6.23 -9.56 -4.98
N GLU A 209 -6.04 -10.49 -4.04
CA GLU A 209 -6.71 -10.49 -2.76
C GLU A 209 -5.73 -10.91 -1.68
N LEU A 210 -5.61 -10.09 -0.63
CA LEU A 210 -4.66 -10.25 0.46
C LEU A 210 -5.42 -10.20 1.78
N SER A 211 -5.24 -11.20 2.63
CA SER A 211 -5.72 -11.20 4.01
C SER A 211 -4.52 -11.03 4.93
N TYR A 212 -4.63 -10.20 5.96
CA TYR A 212 -3.54 -9.99 6.91
C TYR A 212 -4.03 -9.66 8.30
N LYS A 213 -3.14 -9.87 9.28
CA LYS A 213 -3.37 -9.58 10.69
C LYS A 213 -2.11 -9.05 11.37
N LEU A 214 -2.34 -8.23 12.40
CA LEU A 214 -1.33 -7.75 13.34
C LEU A 214 -1.52 -8.49 14.65
N VAL A 215 -0.44 -9.07 15.18
CA VAL A 215 -0.46 -9.86 16.41
C VAL A 215 0.46 -9.22 17.43
N ASP A 216 -0.06 -8.96 18.63
CA ASP A 216 0.73 -8.51 19.77
C ASP A 216 1.62 -9.67 20.25
N THR A 217 2.92 -9.45 20.37
CA THR A 217 3.87 -10.51 20.75
C THR A 217 3.86 -10.82 22.24
N ALA A 218 3.44 -9.88 23.08
CA ALA A 218 3.36 -10.05 24.52
C ALA A 218 2.11 -10.83 24.94
N THR A 219 0.97 -10.59 24.27
CA THR A 219 -0.30 -11.26 24.60
C THR A 219 -0.65 -12.40 23.64
N GLY A 220 -0.12 -12.37 22.41
CA GLY A 220 -0.50 -13.29 21.33
C GLY A 220 -1.86 -12.95 20.69
N GLU A 221 -2.49 -11.84 21.07
CA GLU A 221 -3.81 -11.44 20.57
C GLU A 221 -3.72 -10.72 19.21
N ASN A 222 -4.79 -10.85 18.41
CA ASN A 222 -4.90 -10.11 17.16
C ASN A 222 -5.30 -8.66 17.45
N ILE A 223 -4.39 -7.72 17.22
CA ILE A 223 -4.63 -6.28 17.33
C ILE A 223 -5.56 -5.83 16.20
N PHE A 224 -5.35 -6.37 15.00
CA PHE A 224 -6.08 -5.96 13.80
C PHE A 224 -6.08 -7.07 12.76
N THR A 225 -7.17 -7.21 12.01
CA THR A 225 -7.28 -8.13 10.88
C THR A 225 -8.03 -7.45 9.75
N ASN A 226 -7.60 -7.61 8.51
CA ASN A 226 -8.27 -7.03 7.35
C ASN A 226 -8.00 -7.84 6.07
N THR A 227 -8.89 -7.70 5.10
CA THR A 227 -8.74 -8.26 3.76
C THR A 227 -8.89 -7.15 2.74
N ILE A 228 -7.92 -7.04 1.84
CA ILE A 228 -7.94 -6.09 0.73
C ILE A 228 -8.02 -6.83 -0.59
N SER A 229 -8.90 -6.37 -1.47
CA SER A 229 -9.07 -6.92 -2.81
C SER A 229 -8.93 -5.82 -3.85
N GLY A 230 -8.46 -6.21 -5.03
CA GLY A 230 -8.22 -5.29 -6.13
C GLY A 230 -8.37 -5.98 -7.47
N LYS A 231 -8.93 -5.25 -8.43
CA LYS A 231 -9.01 -5.65 -9.82
C LYS A 231 -8.54 -4.49 -10.70
N LEU A 232 -7.72 -4.79 -11.70
CA LEU A 232 -7.26 -3.83 -12.69
C LEU A 232 -7.53 -4.39 -14.10
N VAL A 233 -8.12 -3.57 -14.96
CA VAL A 233 -8.41 -3.94 -16.35
C VAL A 233 -7.76 -2.90 -17.25
N LYS A 234 -6.89 -3.35 -18.16
CA LYS A 234 -6.35 -2.52 -19.25
C LYS A 234 -6.88 -3.06 -20.57
N GLU A 235 -7.42 -2.18 -21.41
CA GLU A 235 -8.01 -2.56 -22.69
C GLU A 235 -7.44 -1.71 -23.83
N SER A 236 -7.32 -2.32 -25.00
CA SER A 236 -6.86 -1.65 -26.20
C SER A 236 -7.56 -2.22 -27.42
N ARG A 237 -7.77 -1.37 -28.41
CA ARG A 237 -8.40 -1.72 -29.68
C ARG A 237 -7.34 -1.73 -30.77
N TYR A 238 -7.48 -2.64 -31.73
CA TYR A 238 -6.59 -2.72 -32.88
C TYR A 238 -7.39 -2.94 -34.15
N GLN A 239 -6.83 -2.51 -35.27
CA GLN A 239 -7.47 -2.57 -36.58
C GLN A 239 -6.43 -2.59 -37.70
N ASP A 240 -6.64 -3.45 -38.70
CA ASP A 240 -5.86 -3.47 -39.92
C ASP A 240 -6.24 -2.29 -40.84
N ALA A 241 -5.26 -1.74 -41.54
CA ALA A 241 -5.53 -0.69 -42.53
C ALA A 241 -6.32 -1.23 -43.73
N VAL A 242 -7.26 -0.42 -44.23
CA VAL A 242 -7.89 -0.61 -45.54
C VAL A 242 -7.67 0.66 -46.37
N PRO A 243 -6.56 0.75 -47.13
CA PRO A 243 -6.20 1.96 -47.86
C PRO A 243 -7.26 2.41 -48.86
N SER A 244 -7.91 1.47 -49.55
CA SER A 244 -8.96 1.74 -50.53
C SER A 244 -10.25 2.30 -49.92
N ALA A 245 -10.41 2.24 -48.59
CA ALA A 245 -11.52 2.82 -47.85
C ALA A 245 -11.09 3.93 -46.88
N ASN A 246 -9.83 4.42 -46.97
CA ASN A 246 -9.23 5.37 -46.03
C ASN A 246 -9.32 4.93 -44.54
N VAL A 247 -9.28 3.63 -44.26
CA VAL A 247 -9.26 3.10 -42.90
C VAL A 247 -7.80 3.00 -42.44
N PRO A 248 -7.38 3.72 -41.38
CA PRO A 248 -6.02 3.64 -40.86
C PRO A 248 -5.79 2.37 -40.04
N SER A 249 -4.53 1.93 -39.94
CA SER A 249 -4.15 0.86 -39.02
C SER A 249 -4.02 1.38 -37.60
N ILE A 250 -4.62 0.68 -36.64
CA ILE A 250 -4.48 0.91 -35.20
C ILE A 250 -3.71 -0.29 -34.64
N ARG A 251 -2.51 -0.05 -34.08
CA ARG A 251 -1.71 -1.11 -33.45
C ARG A 251 -2.25 -1.44 -32.07
N LEU A 252 -2.12 -2.70 -31.68
CA LEU A 252 -2.43 -3.13 -30.33
C LEU A 252 -1.36 -2.59 -29.36
N GLU A 253 -1.75 -1.64 -28.53
CA GLU A 253 -0.89 -1.08 -27.48
C GLU A 253 -1.46 -1.49 -26.11
N LEU A 254 -0.85 -2.52 -25.50
CA LEU A 254 -1.14 -2.96 -24.14
C LEU A 254 0.17 -3.20 -23.37
N PRO A 255 0.20 -2.89 -22.06
CA PRO A 255 1.26 -3.36 -21.18
C PRO A 255 1.25 -4.89 -21.10
N THR A 256 2.32 -5.46 -20.57
CA THR A 256 2.39 -6.90 -20.29
C THR A 256 1.54 -7.28 -19.08
N GLU A 257 1.13 -8.56 -18.98
CA GLU A 257 0.38 -9.05 -17.82
C GLU A 257 1.13 -8.81 -16.50
N THR A 258 2.46 -9.00 -16.50
CA THR A 258 3.31 -8.77 -15.34
C THR A 258 3.32 -7.30 -14.90
N GLU A 259 3.39 -6.36 -15.84
CA GLU A 259 3.33 -4.92 -15.52
C GLU A 259 2.00 -4.53 -14.90
N VAL A 260 0.88 -5.02 -15.43
CA VAL A 260 -0.46 -4.76 -14.88
C VAL A 260 -0.60 -5.36 -13.47
N LEU A 261 -0.09 -6.58 -13.26
CA LEU A 261 -0.12 -7.22 -11.96
C LEU A 261 0.76 -6.49 -10.94
N ASP A 262 1.94 -6.04 -11.35
CA ASP A 262 2.85 -5.30 -10.47
C ASP A 262 2.26 -3.92 -10.11
N GLU A 263 1.66 -3.20 -11.06
CA GLU A 263 0.93 -1.95 -10.84
C GLU A 263 -0.16 -2.15 -9.77
N LEU A 264 -0.99 -3.18 -9.93
CA LEU A 264 -2.05 -3.50 -8.98
C LEU A 264 -1.50 -3.92 -7.62
N THR A 265 -0.43 -4.74 -7.60
CA THR A 265 0.22 -5.21 -6.37
C THR A 265 0.79 -4.03 -5.59
N ASN A 266 1.52 -3.12 -6.24
CA ASN A 266 2.08 -1.93 -5.60
C ASN A 266 0.98 -1.05 -4.98
N ALA A 267 -0.14 -0.86 -5.70
CA ALA A 267 -1.27 -0.09 -5.21
C ALA A 267 -1.89 -0.73 -3.95
N LYS A 268 -2.15 -2.04 -3.98
CA LYS A 268 -2.78 -2.74 -2.85
C LYS A 268 -1.85 -2.91 -1.65
N ILE A 269 -0.56 -3.17 -1.87
CA ILE A 269 0.43 -3.22 -0.77
C ILE A 269 0.61 -1.84 -0.13
N SER A 270 0.53 -0.75 -0.91
CA SER A 270 0.56 0.60 -0.34
C SER A 270 -0.66 0.87 0.55
N GLU A 271 -1.84 0.43 0.14
CA GLU A 271 -3.06 0.49 0.95
C GLU A 271 -2.94 -0.32 2.25
N MET A 272 -2.42 -1.55 2.16
CA MET A 272 -2.12 -2.39 3.32
C MET A 272 -1.16 -1.67 4.28
N GLY A 273 -0.03 -1.17 3.76
CA GLY A 273 0.98 -0.50 4.56
C GLY A 273 0.44 0.76 5.26
N GLN A 274 -0.42 1.53 4.58
CA GLN A 274 -1.12 2.66 5.23
C GLN A 274 -2.04 2.18 6.36
N SER A 275 -2.79 1.10 6.14
CA SER A 275 -3.66 0.53 7.16
C SER A 275 -2.88 0.02 8.39
N VAL A 276 -1.69 -0.58 8.18
CA VAL A 276 -0.78 -0.97 9.25
C VAL A 276 -0.29 0.26 10.02
N LEU A 277 0.28 1.25 9.32
CA LEU A 277 0.85 2.45 9.95
C LEU A 277 -0.19 3.25 10.72
N LYS A 278 -1.45 3.25 10.27
CA LYS A 278 -2.58 3.91 10.96
C LYS A 278 -2.74 3.44 12.41
N GLN A 279 -2.40 2.18 12.72
CA GLN A 279 -2.50 1.64 14.08
C GLN A 279 -1.48 2.29 15.04
N TYR A 280 -0.43 2.91 14.53
CA TYR A 280 0.65 3.53 15.32
C TYR A 280 0.67 5.06 15.22
N GLN A 281 -0.24 5.65 14.44
CA GLN A 281 -0.24 7.11 14.22
C GLN A 281 -0.46 7.92 15.50
N SER A 282 -1.22 7.39 16.47
CA SER A 282 -1.66 8.13 17.66
C SER A 282 -1.19 7.52 18.99
N LEU A 283 0.00 6.92 19.01
CA LEU A 283 0.59 6.36 20.24
C LEU A 283 0.78 7.43 21.32
N GLU A 284 1.08 8.67 20.96
CA GLU A 284 1.21 9.80 21.89
C GLU A 284 -0.08 10.03 22.69
N VAL A 285 -1.24 9.87 22.04
CA VAL A 285 -2.55 9.99 22.68
C VAL A 285 -2.77 8.81 23.63
N GLU A 286 -2.36 7.61 23.25
CA GLU A 286 -2.45 6.43 24.10
C GLU A 286 -1.60 6.60 25.37
N TYR A 287 -0.33 7.00 25.23
CA TYR A 287 0.55 7.27 26.36
C TYR A 287 0.00 8.36 27.27
N TYR A 288 -0.51 9.46 26.71
CA TYR A 288 -1.15 10.52 27.47
C TYR A 288 -2.36 10.02 28.29
N ASN A 289 -3.23 9.23 27.66
CA ASN A 289 -4.41 8.67 28.31
C ASN A 289 -4.03 7.68 29.43
N GLN A 290 -2.98 6.88 29.21
CA GLN A 290 -2.42 6.02 30.25
C GLN A 290 -1.90 6.86 31.43
N GLY A 291 -1.25 8.00 31.18
CA GLY A 291 -0.83 8.95 32.21
C GLY A 291 -2.01 9.50 33.02
N GLU A 292 -3.05 9.98 32.35
CA GLU A 292 -4.29 10.44 33.01
C GLU A 292 -4.93 9.36 33.87
N GLN A 293 -4.97 8.10 33.39
CA GLN A 293 -5.50 6.99 34.16
C GLN A 293 -4.69 6.73 35.45
N GLN A 294 -3.36 6.77 35.37
CA GLN A 294 -2.50 6.59 36.55
C GLN A 294 -2.68 7.72 37.56
N ARG A 295 -2.79 8.96 37.07
CA ARG A 295 -2.99 10.16 37.89
C ARG A 295 -4.34 10.15 38.60
N GLN A 296 -5.44 9.93 37.86
CA GLN A 296 -6.79 10.09 38.38
C GLN A 296 -7.28 8.87 39.16
N ARG A 297 -7.09 7.66 38.62
CA ARG A 297 -7.67 6.45 39.21
C ARG A 297 -6.77 5.81 40.26
N ARG A 298 -5.48 5.71 39.96
CA ARG A 298 -4.51 4.99 40.82
C ARG A 298 -3.74 5.92 41.75
N ARG A 299 -3.85 7.24 41.57
CA ARG A 299 -3.08 8.29 42.29
C ARG A 299 -1.58 8.01 42.29
N ASN A 300 -1.08 7.32 41.26
CA ASN A 300 0.33 7.01 41.10
C ASN A 300 0.98 8.09 40.25
N TYR A 301 1.42 9.16 40.91
CA TYR A 301 1.97 10.34 40.24
C TYR A 301 3.30 10.07 39.54
N ASP A 302 4.15 9.21 40.10
CA ASP A 302 5.45 8.92 39.50
C ASP A 302 5.29 8.16 38.18
N LEU A 303 4.34 7.21 38.11
CA LEU A 303 4.02 6.50 36.88
C LEU A 303 3.23 7.37 35.89
N ALA A 304 2.45 8.34 36.37
CA ALA A 304 1.80 9.32 35.49
C ALA A 304 2.83 10.19 34.76
N ILE A 305 3.82 10.73 35.47
CA ILE A 305 4.93 11.51 34.89
C ILE A 305 5.68 10.67 33.85
N GLU A 306 5.92 9.39 34.14
CA GLU A 306 6.55 8.45 33.20
C GLU A 306 5.81 8.40 31.85
N ARG A 307 4.48 8.23 31.90
CA ARG A 307 3.63 8.09 30.70
C ARG A 307 3.43 9.40 29.95
N TYR A 308 3.35 10.53 30.64
CA TYR A 308 3.36 11.83 29.96
C TYR A 308 4.68 12.10 29.25
N THR A 309 5.80 11.66 29.85
CA THR A 309 7.11 11.78 29.21
C THR A 309 7.19 10.89 27.97
N ASP A 310 6.62 9.67 28.02
CA ASP A 310 6.49 8.81 26.84
C ASP A 310 5.78 9.51 25.68
N ALA A 311 4.63 10.17 25.96
CA ALA A 311 3.87 10.90 24.95
C ALA A 311 4.69 12.03 24.29
N ILE A 312 5.43 12.81 25.09
CA ILE A 312 6.28 13.91 24.57
C ILE A 312 7.41 13.37 23.69
N PHE A 313 8.02 12.25 24.09
CA PHE A 313 9.11 11.66 23.34
C PHE A 313 8.62 10.98 22.05
N ASP A 314 7.44 10.37 22.06
CA ASP A 314 6.82 9.81 20.86
C ASP A 314 6.61 10.88 19.78
N GLU A 315 6.05 12.03 20.14
CA GLU A 315 5.91 13.17 19.21
C GLU A 315 7.27 13.63 18.65
N LYS A 316 8.29 13.72 19.51
CA LYS A 316 9.66 14.08 19.10
C LYS A 316 10.26 13.06 18.12
N LEU A 317 10.04 11.76 18.34
CA LEU A 317 10.51 10.71 17.44
C LEU A 317 9.80 10.72 16.09
N LYS A 318 8.51 11.05 16.09
CA LYS A 318 7.70 11.24 14.87
C LYS A 318 8.02 12.54 14.13
N GLY A 319 8.70 13.50 14.79
CA GLY A 319 8.95 14.82 14.23
C GLY A 319 7.68 15.68 14.12
N ILE A 320 6.66 15.37 14.92
CA ILE A 320 5.40 16.10 14.98
C ILE A 320 5.33 16.90 16.28
N SER A 321 4.46 17.89 16.33
CA SER A 321 4.15 18.63 17.56
C SER A 321 2.65 18.80 17.63
N THR A 322 2.02 18.23 18.66
CA THR A 322 0.58 18.37 18.88
C THR A 322 0.29 19.07 20.21
N THR A 323 -0.98 19.31 20.50
CA THR A 323 -1.40 19.86 21.81
C THR A 323 -1.17 18.86 22.95
N ILE A 324 -0.93 17.57 22.66
CA ILE A 324 -0.69 16.53 23.67
C ILE A 324 0.63 16.78 24.39
N SER A 325 1.74 17.03 23.69
CA SER A 325 3.01 17.37 24.36
C SER A 325 2.90 18.58 25.28
N GLN A 326 2.20 19.62 24.86
CA GLN A 326 2.01 20.84 25.67
C GLN A 326 1.22 20.52 26.95
N LYS A 327 0.09 19.81 26.83
CA LYS A 327 -0.73 19.38 27.98
C LYS A 327 0.03 18.43 28.90
N ALA A 328 0.76 17.48 28.34
CA ALA A 328 1.60 16.54 29.07
C ALA A 328 2.65 17.30 29.90
N GLN A 329 3.33 18.28 29.29
CA GLN A 329 4.32 19.11 29.97
C GLN A 329 3.71 19.92 31.12
N GLU A 330 2.58 20.60 30.89
CA GLU A 330 1.88 21.36 31.94
C GLU A 330 1.48 20.47 33.13
N LEU A 331 1.03 19.24 32.87
CA LEU A 331 0.65 18.30 33.91
C LEU A 331 1.86 17.77 34.67
N ILE A 332 2.97 17.48 33.98
CA ILE A 332 4.24 17.13 34.62
C ILE A 332 4.66 18.27 35.55
N ASP A 333 4.67 19.51 35.07
CA ASP A 333 5.12 20.66 35.87
C ASP A 333 4.29 20.80 37.15
N LYS A 334 2.95 20.66 37.06
CA LYS A 334 2.06 20.66 38.23
C LYS A 334 2.39 19.53 39.21
N LEU A 335 2.62 18.31 38.72
CA LEU A 335 2.90 17.14 39.57
C LEU A 335 4.26 17.22 40.27
N VAL A 336 5.22 17.91 39.65
CA VAL A 336 6.58 18.06 40.19
C VAL A 336 6.71 19.34 41.04
N GLN A 337 5.81 20.31 40.94
CA GLN A 337 5.77 21.48 41.86
C GLN A 337 5.32 21.12 43.28
N HIS A 338 4.48 20.10 43.44
CA HIS A 338 3.98 19.65 44.74
C HIS A 338 4.91 18.65 45.46
N LYS A 339 6.13 18.45 44.96
CA LYS A 339 7.05 17.37 45.36
C LYS A 339 8.48 17.87 45.45
#